data_AF-A0A948JL51-F1
#
_entry.id   AF-A0A948JL51-F1
#
_cell.length_a   1.000
_cell.length_b   1.000
_cell.length_c   1.000
_cell.angle_alpha   90.00
_cell.angle_beta   90.00
_cell.angle_gamma   90.00
#
_symmetry.space_group_name_H-M   'P 1'
#
loop_
_entity.id
_entity.type
_entity.pdbx_description
1 polymer ?
#
loop_
_entity_poly.entity_id
_entity_poly.type
_entity_poly.pdbx_seq_one_letter_code
_entity_poly.pdbx_strand_id
1 'polypeptide(L)'
;MKKESKNKDFNMFWPNIDDIEDAKGVAKGAAFIPAFVSVVTTIIVLVGIFYTPILGLDEWAFIDAFLFALVAFGMWKLNRVVAILGLALYVWGQLQLLSVHGSGTGVMAVFFVIMWFNGIRASLRYHKLLRAPKVEENATT
;
A
#
# COMPACT_ATOMS: atom_id res chain seq x y z
N MET A 1 27.89 18.42 -19.94
CA MET A 1 27.43 18.03 -18.59
C MET A 1 26.97 16.59 -18.65
N LYS A 2 27.82 15.65 -18.24
CA LYS A 2 27.54 14.21 -18.27
C LYS A 2 26.60 13.93 -17.09
N LYS A 3 25.33 13.59 -17.32
CA LYS A 3 24.44 13.11 -16.25
C LYS A 3 25.11 11.85 -15.71
N GLU A 4 25.70 11.96 -14.52
CA GLU A 4 26.15 10.79 -13.77
C GLU A 4 24.92 9.90 -13.62
N SER A 5 24.95 8.72 -14.25
CA SER A 5 23.97 7.68 -14.01
C SER A 5 24.18 7.24 -12.56
N LYS A 6 23.46 7.88 -11.63
CA LYS A 6 23.35 7.40 -10.24
C LYS A 6 23.06 5.92 -10.34
N ASN A 7 23.98 5.10 -9.82
CA ASN A 7 23.80 3.66 -9.73
C ASN A 7 22.46 3.45 -9.02
N LYS A 8 21.44 3.05 -9.77
CA LYS A 8 20.16 2.65 -9.21
C LYS A 8 20.43 1.29 -8.60
N ASP A 9 20.95 1.29 -7.38
CA ASP A 9 21.02 0.08 -6.56
C ASP A 9 19.58 -0.46 -6.53
N PHE A 10 19.36 -1.52 -7.31
CA PHE A 10 18.05 -2.04 -7.67
C PHE A 10 17.50 -2.86 -6.50
N ASN A 11 17.43 -2.24 -5.32
CA ASN A 11 16.91 -2.88 -4.13
C ASN A 11 15.39 -2.82 -4.20
N MET A 12 14.78 -3.82 -4.82
CA MET A 12 13.33 -3.93 -5.02
C MET A 12 12.54 -3.78 -3.71
N PHE A 13 13.15 -4.21 -2.59
CA PHE A 13 12.58 -4.09 -1.26
C PHE A 13 12.93 -2.78 -0.56
N TRP A 14 13.91 -2.00 -1.02
CA TRP A 14 14.33 -0.77 -0.34
C TRP A 14 14.96 0.25 -1.30
N PRO A 15 14.20 0.79 -2.26
CA PRO A 15 14.74 1.71 -3.25
C PRO A 15 15.22 3.02 -2.60
N ASN A 16 16.37 3.53 -3.07
CA ASN A 16 16.85 4.85 -2.66
C ASN A 16 16.00 5.95 -3.31
N ILE A 17 15.17 6.60 -2.49
CA ILE A 17 14.19 7.61 -2.94
C ILE A 17 14.82 9.00 -2.85
N ASP A 18 15.73 9.33 -3.76
CA ASP A 18 16.39 10.66 -3.73
C ASP A 18 15.64 11.72 -4.53
N ASP A 19 14.76 11.31 -5.44
CA ASP A 19 13.98 12.20 -6.31
C ASP A 19 12.48 12.17 -5.96
N ILE A 20 11.80 13.29 -6.22
CA ILE A 20 10.34 13.44 -6.07
C ILE A 20 9.60 12.48 -7.00
N GLU A 21 10.12 12.28 -8.22
CA GLU A 21 9.50 11.40 -9.22
C GLU A 21 9.59 9.92 -8.81
N ASP A 22 10.75 9.49 -8.31
CA ASP A 22 10.96 8.15 -7.76
C ASP A 22 10.08 7.91 -6.51
N ALA A 23 9.98 8.89 -5.61
CA ALA A 23 9.13 8.81 -4.42
C ALA A 23 7.65 8.60 -4.78
N LYS A 24 7.18 9.34 -5.79
CA LYS A 24 5.81 9.24 -6.29
C LYS A 24 5.56 7.91 -6.98
N GLY A 25 6.52 7.42 -7.76
CA GLY A 25 6.46 6.12 -8.42
C GLY A 25 6.30 4.97 -7.43
N VAL A 26 7.17 4.91 -6.43
CA VAL A 26 7.15 3.86 -5.39
C VAL A 26 5.87 3.93 -4.54
N ALA A 27 5.45 5.15 -4.14
CA ALA A 27 4.23 5.33 -3.35
C ALA A 27 2.96 4.90 -4.12
N LYS A 28 2.88 5.22 -5.42
CA LYS A 28 1.76 4.78 -6.27
C LYS A 28 1.83 3.28 -6.58
N GLY A 29 3.02 2.72 -6.77
CA GLY A 29 3.21 1.29 -6.96
C GLY A 29 2.67 0.47 -5.78
N ALA A 30 2.88 0.96 -4.55
CA ALA A 30 2.33 0.33 -3.35
C ALA A 30 0.78 0.37 -3.28
N ALA A 31 0.12 1.30 -3.98
CA ALA A 31 -1.35 1.35 -4.04
C ALA A 31 -1.96 0.16 -4.81
N PHE A 32 -1.15 -0.55 -5.60
CA PHE A 32 -1.59 -1.79 -6.27
C PHE A 32 -1.94 -2.89 -5.25
N ILE A 33 -1.30 -2.90 -4.08
CA ILE A 33 -1.51 -3.92 -3.05
C ILE A 33 -2.95 -3.90 -2.52
N PRO A 34 -3.46 -2.80 -1.93
CA PRO A 34 -4.86 -2.74 -1.51
C PRO A 34 -5.85 -2.91 -2.66
N ALA A 35 -5.50 -2.47 -3.87
CA ALA A 35 -6.35 -2.70 -5.05
C ALA A 35 -6.48 -4.20 -5.35
N PHE A 36 -5.35 -4.92 -5.38
CA PHE A 36 -5.31 -6.36 -5.58
C PHE A 36 -6.08 -7.11 -4.49
N VAL A 37 -5.89 -6.73 -3.22
CA VAL A 37 -6.64 -7.30 -2.08
C VAL A 37 -8.15 -7.08 -2.27
N SER A 38 -8.60 -5.87 -2.65
CA SER A 38 -10.03 -5.61 -2.87
C SER A 38 -10.63 -6.49 -3.97
N VAL A 39 -9.92 -6.66 -5.08
CA VAL A 39 -10.38 -7.46 -6.22
C VAL A 39 -10.44 -8.94 -5.85
N VAL A 40 -9.41 -9.46 -5.20
CA VAL A 40 -9.37 -10.86 -4.75
C VAL A 40 -10.48 -11.12 -3.74
N THR A 41 -10.66 -10.26 -2.73
CA THR A 41 -11.75 -10.40 -1.75
C THR A 41 -13.11 -10.39 -2.45
N THR A 42 -13.34 -9.46 -3.38
CA THR A 42 -14.59 -9.38 -4.16
C THR A 42 -14.86 -10.67 -4.93
N ILE A 43 -13.83 -11.22 -5.59
CA ILE A 43 -13.95 -12.48 -6.34
C ILE A 43 -14.29 -13.65 -5.40
N ILE A 44 -13.60 -13.75 -4.25
CA ILE A 44 -13.86 -14.83 -3.29
C ILE A 44 -15.29 -14.77 -2.77
N VAL A 45 -15.79 -13.58 -2.42
CA VAL A 45 -17.18 -13.40 -1.95
C VAL A 45 -18.17 -13.74 -3.06
N LEU A 46 -17.95 -13.27 -4.30
CA LEU A 46 -18.81 -13.60 -5.44
C LEU A 46 -18.88 -15.11 -5.68
N VAL A 47 -17.74 -15.81 -5.65
CA VAL A 47 -17.70 -17.26 -5.77
C VAL A 47 -18.43 -17.92 -4.58
N GLY A 48 -18.26 -17.40 -3.37
CA GLY A 48 -18.94 -17.88 -2.17
C GLY A 48 -20.47 -17.74 -2.19
N ILE A 49 -21.01 -16.81 -2.98
CA ILE A 49 -22.47 -16.67 -3.20
C ILE A 49 -23.00 -17.78 -4.11
N PHE A 50 -22.25 -18.14 -5.16
CA PHE A 50 -22.67 -19.17 -6.13
C PHE A 50 -22.33 -20.61 -5.68
N TYR A 51 -21.39 -20.76 -4.75
CA TYR A 51 -20.91 -22.05 -4.22
C TYR A 51 -20.98 -22.09 -2.69
N THR A 52 -20.28 -23.02 -2.04
CA THR A 52 -20.10 -22.98 -0.58
C THR A 52 -19.18 -21.84 -0.18
N PRO A 53 -19.43 -21.14 0.95
CA PRO A 53 -18.57 -20.07 1.43
C PRO A 53 -17.11 -20.52 1.52
N ILE A 54 -16.24 -19.84 0.77
CA ILE A 54 -14.80 -20.10 0.77
C ILE A 54 -14.16 -19.14 1.77
N LEU A 55 -13.33 -19.66 2.68
CA LEU A 55 -12.65 -18.88 3.74
C LEU A 55 -13.58 -18.20 4.76
N GLY A 56 -14.84 -18.64 4.87
CA GLY A 56 -15.81 -18.08 5.82
C GLY A 56 -16.12 -16.60 5.57
N LEU A 57 -15.88 -16.11 4.34
CA LEU A 57 -16.20 -14.75 3.96
C LEU A 57 -17.69 -14.65 3.68
N ASP A 58 -18.36 -13.81 4.47
CA ASP A 58 -19.78 -13.52 4.37
C ASP A 58 -20.03 -12.28 3.49
N GLU A 59 -21.28 -11.93 3.22
CA GLU A 59 -21.65 -10.74 2.42
C GLU A 59 -21.04 -9.43 2.96
N TRP A 60 -20.74 -9.37 4.26
CA TRP A 60 -20.05 -8.26 4.91
C TRP A 60 -18.66 -7.98 4.35
N ALA A 61 -17.98 -8.97 3.76
CA ALA A 61 -16.66 -8.79 3.18
C ALA A 61 -16.67 -7.88 1.93
N PHE A 62 -17.83 -7.57 1.33
CA PHE A 62 -17.93 -6.51 0.31
C PHE A 62 -17.62 -5.13 0.87
N ILE A 63 -17.99 -4.86 2.13
CA ILE A 63 -17.68 -3.59 2.79
C ILE A 63 -16.17 -3.49 2.97
N ASP A 64 -15.52 -4.57 3.40
CA ASP A 64 -14.06 -4.60 3.54
C ASP A 64 -13.36 -4.41 2.18
N ALA A 65 -13.83 -5.07 1.13
CA ALA A 65 -13.30 -4.88 -0.23
C ALA A 65 -13.46 -3.42 -0.69
N PHE A 66 -14.61 -2.80 -0.42
CA PHE A 66 -14.84 -1.39 -0.73
C PHE A 66 -13.91 -0.46 0.07
N LEU A 67 -13.68 -0.74 1.35
CA LEU A 67 -12.72 0.00 2.18
C LEU A 67 -11.30 -0.12 1.60
N PHE A 68 -10.87 -1.31 1.16
CA PHE A 68 -9.57 -1.47 0.51
C PHE A 68 -9.48 -0.74 -0.84
N ALA A 69 -10.57 -0.67 -1.60
CA ALA A 69 -10.61 0.13 -2.82
C ALA A 69 -10.45 1.65 -2.52
N LEU A 70 -11.11 2.15 -1.47
CA LEU A 70 -10.92 3.54 -1.00
C LEU A 70 -9.49 3.81 -0.52
N VAL A 71 -8.88 2.83 0.16
CA VAL A 71 -7.49 2.90 0.59
C VAL A 71 -6.55 2.97 -0.61
N ALA A 72 -6.75 2.12 -1.63
CA ALA A 72 -5.99 2.15 -2.86
C ALA A 72 -6.09 3.52 -3.56
N PHE A 73 -7.30 4.08 -3.64
CA PHE A 73 -7.52 5.41 -4.18
C PHE A 73 -6.83 6.51 -3.37
N GLY A 74 -6.90 6.45 -2.04
CA GLY A 74 -6.23 7.41 -1.16
C GLY A 74 -4.70 7.34 -1.24
N MET A 75 -4.15 6.12 -1.37
CA MET A 75 -2.72 5.92 -1.64
C MET A 75 -2.31 6.45 -3.02
N TRP A 76 -3.17 6.31 -4.03
CA TRP A 76 -2.92 6.90 -5.36
C TRP A 76 -2.88 8.44 -5.32
N LYS A 77 -3.69 9.05 -4.45
CA LYS A 77 -3.62 10.49 -4.11
C LYS A 77 -2.47 10.86 -3.15
N LEU A 78 -1.56 9.93 -2.86
CA LEU A 78 -0.42 10.10 -1.96
C LEU A 78 -0.82 10.49 -0.52
N ASN A 79 -2.05 10.18 -0.08
CA ASN A 79 -2.47 10.52 1.28
C ASN A 79 -1.78 9.62 2.32
N ARG A 80 -0.92 10.24 3.14
CA ARG A 80 -0.13 9.58 4.19
C ARG A 80 -0.99 8.89 5.24
N VAL A 81 -2.08 9.52 5.65
CA VAL A 81 -2.97 9.00 6.71
C VAL A 81 -3.70 7.76 6.22
N VAL A 82 -4.21 7.79 4.98
CA VAL A 82 -4.91 6.66 4.37
C VAL A 82 -4.00 5.45 4.20
N ALA A 83 -2.73 5.67 3.84
CA ALA A 83 -1.77 4.58 3.71
C ALA A 83 -1.52 3.84 5.04
N ILE A 84 -1.48 4.57 6.17
CA ILE A 84 -1.31 4.00 7.51
C ILE A 84 -2.60 3.29 7.97
N LEU A 85 -3.74 3.95 7.82
CA LEU A 85 -5.05 3.37 8.18
C LEU A 85 -5.32 2.09 7.39
N GLY A 86 -5.02 2.07 6.10
CA GLY A 86 -5.17 0.90 5.25
C GLY A 86 -4.30 -0.28 5.68
N LEU A 87 -3.06 0.00 6.10
CA LEU A 87 -2.18 -1.04 6.64
C LEU A 87 -2.73 -1.59 7.96
N ALA A 88 -3.24 -0.74 8.84
CA ALA A 88 -3.86 -1.17 10.10
C ALA A 88 -5.09 -2.06 9.85
N LEU A 89 -5.97 -1.65 8.93
CA LEU A 89 -7.12 -2.45 8.49
C LEU A 89 -6.69 -3.81 7.92
N TYR A 90 -5.63 -3.84 7.11
CA TYR A 90 -5.08 -5.09 6.56
C TYR A 90 -4.58 -6.04 7.65
N VAL A 91 -3.77 -5.53 8.59
CA VAL A 91 -3.24 -6.34 9.70
C VAL A 91 -4.39 -6.86 10.57
N TRP A 92 -5.41 -6.04 10.83
CA TRP A 92 -6.60 -6.47 11.57
C TRP A 92 -7.33 -7.63 10.87
N GLY A 93 -7.57 -7.52 9.56
CA GLY A 93 -8.19 -8.59 8.78
C GLY A 93 -7.37 -9.89 8.78
N GLN A 94 -6.05 -9.79 8.70
CA GLN A 94 -5.15 -10.94 8.80
C GLN A 94 -5.22 -11.63 10.17
N LEU A 95 -5.31 -10.85 11.26
CA LEU A 95 -5.50 -11.40 12.61
C LEU A 95 -6.84 -12.12 12.74
N GLN A 96 -7.93 -11.55 12.22
CA GLN A 96 -9.23 -12.23 12.25
C GLN A 96 -9.22 -13.54 11.47
N LEU A 97 -8.64 -13.56 10.27
CA LEU A 97 -8.50 -14.80 9.48
C LEU A 97 -7.67 -15.86 10.22
N LEU A 98 -6.60 -15.44 10.90
CA LEU A 98 -5.78 -16.34 11.73
C LEU A 98 -6.57 -16.88 12.93
N SER A 99 -7.31 -16.03 13.64
CA SER A 99 -8.07 -16.43 14.82
C SER A 99 -9.25 -17.34 14.51
N VAL A 100 -9.95 -17.13 13.38
CA VAL A 100 -11.16 -17.89 13.03
C VAL A 100 -10.81 -19.20 12.29
N HIS A 101 -9.84 -19.17 11.37
CA HIS A 101 -9.58 -20.28 10.45
C HIS A 101 -8.19 -20.93 10.61
N GLY A 102 -7.32 -20.38 11.47
CA GLY A 102 -5.98 -20.93 11.74
C GLY A 102 -5.00 -20.94 10.56
N SER A 103 -5.41 -20.46 9.39
CA SER A 103 -4.71 -20.65 8.10
C SER A 103 -4.55 -19.37 7.28
N GLY A 104 -4.87 -18.21 7.84
CA GLY A 104 -4.99 -16.93 7.11
C GLY A 104 -3.68 -16.21 6.76
N THR A 105 -2.59 -16.43 7.49
CA THR A 105 -1.35 -15.63 7.33
C THR A 105 -0.30 -16.38 6.52
N GLY A 106 -0.50 -16.43 5.19
CA GLY A 106 0.51 -16.95 4.26
C GLY A 106 1.69 -15.99 4.06
N VAL A 107 2.77 -16.48 3.45
CA VAL A 107 3.98 -15.69 3.07
C VAL A 107 3.61 -14.41 2.30
N MET A 108 2.56 -14.46 1.49
CA MET A 108 2.04 -13.29 0.76
C MET A 108 1.59 -12.15 1.66
N ALA A 109 1.02 -12.43 2.83
CA ALA A 109 0.58 -11.38 3.74
C ALA A 109 1.76 -10.59 4.30
N VAL A 110 2.84 -11.29 4.67
CA VAL A 110 4.08 -10.67 5.13
C VAL A 110 4.71 -9.83 4.00
N PHE A 111 4.73 -10.39 2.78
CA PHE A 111 5.23 -9.69 1.60
C PHE A 111 4.47 -8.38 1.32
N PHE A 112 3.13 -8.41 1.38
CA PHE A 112 2.29 -7.23 1.23
C PHE A 112 2.55 -6.19 2.31
N VAL A 113 2.70 -6.59 3.57
CA VAL A 113 3.03 -5.67 4.67
C VAL A 113 4.36 -4.97 4.40
N ILE A 114 5.41 -5.69 3.98
CA ILE A 114 6.73 -5.11 3.69
C ILE A 114 6.65 -4.10 2.55
N MET A 115 6.03 -4.48 1.42
CA MET A 115 5.90 -3.57 0.28
C MET A 115 5.04 -2.34 0.62
N TRP A 116 3.99 -2.52 1.41
CA TRP A 116 3.12 -1.41 1.85
C TRP A 116 3.87 -0.46 2.78
N PHE A 117 4.68 -0.97 3.71
CA PHE A 117 5.56 -0.16 4.55
C PHE A 117 6.51 0.72 3.72
N ASN A 118 7.04 0.20 2.62
CA ASN A 118 7.85 0.98 1.70
C ASN A 118 7.05 2.09 1.01
N GLY A 119 5.81 1.80 0.60
CA GLY A 119 4.88 2.80 0.07
C GLY A 119 4.61 3.95 1.04
N ILE A 120 4.39 3.64 2.32
CA ILE A 120 4.19 4.64 3.39
C ILE A 120 5.42 5.53 3.51
N ARG A 121 6.61 4.93 3.61
CA ARG A 121 7.88 5.67 3.71
C ARG A 121 8.13 6.56 2.49
N ALA A 122 7.84 6.07 1.30
CA ALA A 122 7.92 6.85 0.07
C ALA A 122 6.96 8.05 0.07
N SER A 123 5.73 7.87 0.53
CA SER A 123 4.75 8.95 0.68
C SER A 123 5.18 10.00 1.73
N LEU A 124 5.78 9.58 2.85
CA LEU A 124 6.36 10.49 3.83
C LEU A 124 7.51 11.31 3.23
N ARG A 125 8.44 10.66 2.51
CA ARG A 125 9.59 11.32 1.90
C ARG A 125 9.19 12.27 0.78
N TYR A 126 8.20 11.91 -0.05
CA TYR A 126 7.64 12.78 -1.09
C TYR A 126 7.23 14.15 -0.53
N HIS A 127 6.53 14.17 0.61
CA HIS A 127 6.11 15.43 1.21
C HIS A 127 7.21 16.19 1.93
N LYS A 128 8.23 15.49 2.43
CA LYS A 128 9.43 16.16 2.97
C LYS A 128 10.19 16.85 1.84
N LEU A 129 10.37 16.18 0.71
CA LEU A 129 11.00 16.71 -0.50
C LEU A 129 10.21 17.87 -1.11
N LEU A 130 8.87 17.86 -1.05
CA LEU A 130 8.07 19.02 -1.49
C LEU A 130 8.20 20.26 -0.58
N ARG A 131 8.57 20.07 0.69
CA ARG A 131 8.72 21.17 1.66
C ARG A 131 10.12 21.77 1.65
N ALA A 132 11.17 20.96 1.44
CA ALA A 132 12.56 21.40 1.41
C ALA A 132 12.88 22.57 0.43
N PRO A 133 12.49 22.53 -0.85
CA PRO A 133 12.81 23.60 -1.80
C PRO A 133 12.14 24.94 -1.44
N LYS A 134 10.97 24.89 -0.79
CA LYS A 134 10.28 26.11 -0.32
C LYS A 134 10.97 26.78 0.86
N VAL A 135 11.75 26.04 1.65
CA VAL A 135 12.44 26.61 2.82
C VAL A 135 13.71 27.35 2.39
N GLU A 136 14.43 26.86 1.39
CA GLU A 136 15.65 27.50 0.87
C GLU A 136 15.36 28.84 0.16
N GLU A 137 14.25 28.91 -0.59
CA GLU A 137 13.78 30.15 -1.23
C GLU A 137 13.38 31.21 -0.19
N ASN A 138 12.68 30.83 0.88
CA ASN A 138 12.26 31.75 1.93
C ASN A 138 13.38 32.12 2.94
N ALA A 139 14.48 31.37 2.98
CA ALA A 139 15.64 31.67 3.84
C ALA A 139 16.65 32.63 3.20
N THR A 140 16.49 32.95 1.91
CA THR A 140 17.37 33.85 1.15
C THR A 140 16.74 35.22 0.87
N THR A 141 15.50 35.45 1.33
CA THR A 141 14.76 36.73 1.33
C THR A 141 14.64 37.31 2.72
#